data_AF-A0A6C1N8F8-F1
#
_entry.id   AF-A0A6C1N8F8-F1
#
_cell.length_a   1.000
_cell.length_b   1.000
_cell.length_c   1.000
_cell.angle_alpha   90.00
_cell.angle_beta   90.00
_cell.angle_gamma   90.00
#
_symmetry.space_group_name_H-M   'P 1'
#
loop_
_entity.id
_entity.type
_entity.pdbx_description
1 polymer ?
#
loop_
_entity_poly.entity_id
_entity_poly.type
_entity_poly.pdbx_seq_one_letter_code
_entity_poly.pdbx_strand_id
1 'polypeptide(L)'
;TLAQLRLQMAEQLAQTPQPAPEDQLAMITLADGWRRPERFEQLLLACQATGMDKATGAALQRAYAAAAKVEARELMAKGFKGKALGEAIHQQRLERISQLQG
;
A
#
# COMPACT_ATOMS: atom_id res chain seq x y z
N THR A 1 -0.38 -3.28 -17.81
CA THR A 1 -1.85 -3.03 -17.78
C THR A 1 -2.42 -3.40 -16.41
N LEU A 2 -3.67 -3.06 -16.08
CA LEU A 2 -4.28 -3.45 -14.78
C LEU A 2 -4.31 -4.98 -14.59
N ALA A 3 -4.50 -5.73 -15.68
CA ALA A 3 -4.48 -7.19 -15.67
C ALA A 3 -3.12 -7.78 -15.26
N GLN A 4 -2.00 -7.21 -15.73
CA GLN A 4 -0.65 -7.65 -15.33
C GLN A 4 -0.38 -7.38 -13.85
N LEU A 5 -0.75 -6.19 -13.36
CA LEU A 5 -0.59 -5.84 -11.95
C LEU A 5 -1.39 -6.77 -11.04
N ARG A 6 -2.59 -7.15 -11.47
CA ARG A 6 -3.43 -8.13 -10.78
C ARG A 6 -2.78 -9.52 -10.73
N LEU A 7 -2.20 -10.00 -11.83
CA LEU A 7 -1.48 -11.29 -11.84
C LEU A 7 -0.32 -11.26 -10.84
N GLN A 8 0.51 -10.22 -10.89
CA GLN A 8 1.62 -10.05 -9.97
C GLN A 8 1.16 -9.99 -8.49
N MET A 9 0.08 -9.25 -8.21
CA MET A 9 -0.49 -9.14 -6.86
C MET A 9 -1.04 -10.49 -6.35
N ALA A 10 -1.72 -11.25 -7.22
CA ALA A 10 -2.27 -12.55 -6.87
C ALA A 10 -1.15 -13.58 -6.62
N GLU A 11 -0.08 -13.58 -7.41
CA GLU A 11 1.10 -14.43 -7.21
C GLU A 11 1.79 -14.13 -5.88
N GLN A 12 1.91 -12.84 -5.50
CA GLN A 12 2.47 -12.47 -4.21
C GLN A 12 1.58 -12.91 -3.04
N LEU A 13 0.26 -12.73 -3.13
CA LEU A 13 -0.67 -13.14 -2.08
C LEU A 13 -0.78 -14.67 -1.93
N ALA A 14 -0.59 -15.41 -3.02
CA ALA A 14 -0.54 -16.87 -2.97
C ALA A 14 0.69 -17.39 -2.20
N GLN A 15 1.81 -16.67 -2.27
CA GLN A 15 3.03 -17.00 -1.53
C GLN A 15 2.98 -16.50 -0.08
N THR A 16 2.33 -15.36 0.15
CA THR A 16 2.24 -14.70 1.46
C THR A 16 0.79 -14.33 1.77
N PRO A 17 -0.01 -15.27 2.32
CA PRO A 17 -1.43 -15.04 2.59
C PRO A 17 -1.70 -13.89 3.58
N GLN A 18 -0.72 -13.61 4.45
CA GLN A 18 -0.74 -12.48 5.37
C GLN A 18 0.49 -11.59 5.10
N PRO A 19 0.37 -10.60 4.20
CA PRO A 19 1.51 -9.78 3.79
C PRO A 19 2.02 -8.93 4.96
N ALA A 20 3.35 -8.88 5.12
CA ALA A 20 4.00 -8.00 6.09
C ALA A 20 3.76 -6.52 5.75
N PRO A 21 3.99 -5.56 6.67
CA PRO A 21 3.78 -4.14 6.41
C PRO A 21 4.55 -3.64 5.17
N GLU A 22 5.76 -4.16 4.95
CA GLU A 22 6.58 -3.85 3.79
C GLU A 22 5.95 -4.33 2.48
N ASP A 23 5.39 -5.55 2.47
CA ASP A 23 4.68 -6.10 1.31
C ASP A 23 3.43 -5.29 1.00
N GLN A 24 2.65 -4.93 2.03
CA GLN A 24 1.45 -4.10 1.87
C GLN A 24 1.80 -2.74 1.26
N LEU A 25 2.86 -2.09 1.75
CA LEU A 25 3.37 -0.84 1.22
C LEU A 25 3.85 -0.97 -0.24
N ALA A 26 4.56 -2.06 -0.56
CA ALA A 26 5.03 -2.35 -1.91
C ALA A 26 3.86 -2.56 -2.88
N MET A 27 2.86 -3.35 -2.50
CA MET A 27 1.67 -3.61 -3.30
C MET A 27 0.86 -2.34 -3.60
N ILE A 28 0.65 -1.47 -2.60
CA ILE A 28 -0.02 -0.18 -2.79
C ILE A 28 0.77 0.72 -3.75
N THR A 29 2.10 0.74 -3.59
CA THR A 29 2.99 1.56 -4.45
C THR A 29 2.99 1.06 -5.89
N LEU A 30 3.06 -0.25 -6.09
CA LEU A 30 3.00 -0.91 -7.39
C LEU A 30 1.67 -0.62 -8.12
N ALA A 31 0.57 -0.52 -7.36
CA ALA A 31 -0.73 -0.14 -7.87
C ALA A 31 -0.86 1.36 -8.22
N ASP A 32 0.18 2.17 -7.99
CA ASP A 32 0.15 3.64 -8.14
C ASP A 32 -0.90 4.31 -7.21
N GLY A 33 -1.22 3.65 -6.09
CA GLY A 33 -2.31 4.04 -5.20
C GLY A 33 -2.13 5.40 -4.51
N TRP A 34 -0.89 5.89 -4.42
CA TRP A 34 -0.58 7.20 -3.84
C TRP A 34 -1.00 8.37 -4.73
N ARG A 35 -0.97 8.16 -6.04
CA ARG A 35 -1.28 9.18 -7.04
C ARG A 35 -2.66 8.97 -7.66
N ARG A 36 -3.12 7.72 -7.70
CA ARG A 36 -4.40 7.29 -8.29
C ARG A 36 -5.07 6.28 -7.35
N PRO A 37 -5.72 6.73 -6.27
CA PRO A 37 -6.41 5.87 -5.29
C PRO A 37 -7.29 4.82 -5.95
N GLU A 38 -8.09 5.26 -6.92
CA GLU A 38 -9.03 4.47 -7.69
C GLU A 38 -8.37 3.28 -8.43
N ARG A 39 -7.09 3.36 -8.83
CA ARG A 39 -6.38 2.21 -9.42
C ARG A 39 -6.14 1.11 -8.40
N PHE A 40 -5.81 1.49 -7.17
CA PHE A 40 -5.62 0.55 -6.08
C PHE A 40 -6.95 -0.09 -5.66
N GLU A 41 -8.03 0.70 -5.59
CA GLU A 41 -9.37 0.18 -5.30
C GLU A 41 -9.86 -0.80 -6.38
N GLN A 42 -9.70 -0.46 -7.66
CA GLN A 42 -10.04 -1.36 -8.78
C GLN A 42 -9.23 -2.65 -8.74
N LEU A 43 -7.94 -2.56 -8.40
CA LEU A 43 -7.06 -3.72 -8.28
C LEU A 43 -7.52 -4.64 -7.13
N LEU A 44 -7.81 -4.07 -5.96
CA LEU A 44 -8.34 -4.81 -4.82
C LEU A 44 -9.66 -5.51 -5.17
N LEU A 45 -10.59 -4.79 -5.80
CA LEU A 45 -11.88 -5.34 -6.22
C LEU A 45 -11.68 -6.53 -7.20
N ALA A 46 -10.77 -6.37 -8.17
CA ALA A 46 -10.47 -7.43 -9.12
C ALA A 46 -9.87 -8.68 -8.45
N CYS A 47 -9.02 -8.50 -7.44
CA CYS A 47 -8.45 -9.62 -6.69
C CYS A 47 -9.52 -10.32 -5.81
N GLN A 48 -10.40 -9.55 -5.16
CA GLN A 48 -11.53 -10.08 -4.35
C GLN A 48 -12.50 -10.90 -5.22
N ALA A 49 -12.81 -10.42 -6.42
CA ALA A 49 -13.68 -11.12 -7.37
C ALA A 49 -13.10 -12.48 -7.82
N THR A 50 -11.82 -12.74 -7.60
CA THR A 50 -11.14 -13.96 -8.04
C THR A 50 -10.54 -14.79 -6.91
N GLY A 51 -11.01 -14.59 -5.68
CA GLY A 51 -10.67 -15.46 -4.55
C GLY A 51 -9.65 -14.90 -3.56
N MET A 52 -9.31 -13.61 -3.62
CA MET A 52 -8.67 -12.95 -2.46
C MET A 52 -9.62 -13.02 -1.27
N ASP A 53 -9.10 -13.43 -0.12
CA ASP A 53 -9.85 -13.48 1.12
C ASP A 53 -10.28 -12.07 1.60
N LYS A 54 -11.46 -11.97 2.22
CA LYS A 54 -12.03 -10.70 2.69
C LYS A 54 -11.16 -10.02 3.75
N ALA A 55 -10.53 -10.78 4.64
CA ALA A 55 -9.65 -10.26 5.68
C ALA A 55 -8.39 -9.63 5.09
N THR A 56 -7.75 -10.27 4.10
CA THR A 56 -6.63 -9.71 3.34
C THR A 56 -7.03 -8.43 2.61
N GLY A 57 -8.17 -8.44 1.93
CA GLY A 57 -8.71 -7.25 1.27
C GLY A 57 -8.92 -6.08 2.26
N ALA A 58 -9.54 -6.36 3.40
CA ALA A 58 -9.77 -5.36 4.45
C ALA A 58 -8.46 -4.89 5.10
N ALA A 59 -7.46 -5.76 5.28
CA ALA A 59 -6.15 -5.39 5.79
C ALA A 59 -5.44 -4.41 4.85
N LEU A 60 -5.43 -4.69 3.54
CA LEU A 60 -4.83 -3.82 2.53
C LEU A 60 -5.55 -2.46 2.43
N GLN A 61 -6.88 -2.44 2.56
CA GLN A 61 -7.64 -1.18 2.62
C GLN A 61 -7.29 -0.36 3.87
N ARG A 62 -7.18 -0.98 5.04
CA ARG A 62 -6.76 -0.29 6.28
C ARG A 62 -5.34 0.25 6.17
N ALA A 63 -4.41 -0.54 5.64
CA ALA A 63 -3.04 -0.14 5.38
C ALA A 63 -2.97 1.10 4.48
N TYR A 64 -3.71 1.09 3.36
CA TYR A 64 -3.82 2.24 2.48
C TYR A 64 -4.36 3.47 3.21
N ALA A 65 -5.49 3.36 3.92
CA ALA A 65 -6.11 4.47 4.61
C ALA A 65 -5.21 5.09 5.70
N ALA A 66 -4.40 4.29 6.40
CA ALA A 66 -3.46 4.77 7.39
C ALA A 66 -2.26 5.50 6.76
N ALA A 67 -1.66 4.89 5.73
CA ALA A 67 -0.48 5.41 5.04
C ALA A 67 -0.79 6.61 4.12
N ALA A 68 -2.01 6.69 3.56
CA ALA A 68 -2.43 7.79 2.69
C ALA A 68 -2.49 9.13 3.43
N LYS A 69 -2.67 9.11 4.76
CA LYS A 69 -2.68 10.30 5.63
C LYS A 69 -1.27 10.88 5.88
N VAL A 70 -0.22 10.39 5.22
CA VAL A 70 1.14 10.93 5.35
C VAL A 70 1.27 12.15 4.46
N GLU A 71 1.47 13.31 5.08
CA GLU A 71 1.52 14.61 4.40
C GLU A 71 2.97 15.05 4.17
N ALA A 72 3.36 15.18 2.90
CA ALA A 72 4.71 15.62 2.52
C ALA A 72 5.05 17.00 3.12
N ARG A 73 4.06 17.88 3.29
CA ARG A 73 4.25 19.23 3.86
C ARG A 73 4.72 19.19 5.31
N GLU A 74 4.20 18.27 6.12
CA GLU A 74 4.62 18.11 7.51
C GLU A 74 6.09 17.67 7.60
N LEU A 75 6.50 16.78 6.69
CA LEU A 75 7.89 16.31 6.61
C LEU A 75 8.83 17.40 6.08
N MET A 76 8.38 18.21 5.13
CA MET A 76 9.13 19.38 4.67
C MET A 76 9.34 20.41 5.79
N ALA A 77 8.32 20.63 6.64
CA ALA A 77 8.43 21.51 7.81
C ALA A 77 9.45 20.99 8.84
N LYS A 78 9.65 19.67 8.92
CA LYS A 78 10.72 19.04 9.71
C LYS A 78 12.11 19.12 9.06
N GLY A 79 12.23 19.74 7.88
CA GLY A 79 13.50 19.97 7.19
C GLY A 79 13.86 18.95 6.13
N PHE A 80 13.04 17.91 5.89
CA PHE A 80 13.29 16.93 4.83
C PHE A 80 13.11 17.53 3.43
N LYS A 81 14.04 17.23 2.51
CA LYS A 81 14.04 17.72 1.12
C LYS A 81 14.59 16.68 0.15
N GLY A 82 14.22 16.78 -1.12
CA GLY A 82 14.74 15.93 -2.20
C GLY A 82 14.59 14.43 -1.90
N LYS A 83 15.66 13.66 -2.08
CA LYS A 83 15.68 12.22 -1.80
C LYS A 83 15.27 11.88 -0.35
N ALA A 84 15.76 12.66 0.61
CA ALA A 84 15.46 12.44 2.03
C ALA A 84 13.97 12.62 2.36
N LEU A 85 13.25 13.48 1.62
CA LEU A 85 11.80 13.60 1.76
C LEU A 85 11.07 12.34 1.28
N GLY A 86 11.50 11.76 0.15
CA GLY A 86 10.94 10.51 -0.35
C GLY A 86 11.14 9.35 0.62
N GLU A 87 12.34 9.25 1.20
CA GLU A 87 12.66 8.25 2.23
C GLU A 87 11.83 8.46 3.50
N ALA A 88 11.68 9.71 3.98
CA ALA A 88 10.86 10.02 5.14
C ALA A 88 9.37 9.69 4.92
N ILE A 89 8.83 9.98 3.73
CA ILE A 89 7.45 9.61 3.37
C ILE A 89 7.31 8.08 3.39
N HIS A 90 8.25 7.36 2.79
CA HIS A 90 8.23 5.90 2.76
C HIS A 90 8.25 5.31 4.18
N GLN A 91 9.18 5.76 5.03
CA GLN A 91 9.31 5.29 6.41
C GLN A 91 8.06 5.61 7.24
N GLN A 92 7.51 6.83 7.12
CA GLN A 92 6.32 7.19 7.87
C GLN A 92 5.07 6.39 7.43
N ARG A 93 4.98 6.03 6.14
CA ARG A 93 3.94 5.13 5.65
C ARG A 93 4.10 3.73 6.22
N LEU A 94 5.33 3.20 6.20
CA LEU A 94 5.63 1.88 6.75
C LEU A 94 5.29 1.81 8.23
N GLU A 95 5.71 2.79 9.02
CA GLU A 95 5.42 2.89 10.45
C GLU A 95 3.91 2.85 10.73
N ARG A 96 3.12 3.62 9.98
CA ARG A 96 1.65 3.63 10.13
C ARG A 96 0.99 2.30 9.76
N ILE A 97 1.54 1.58 8.78
CA ILE A 97 1.03 0.25 8.42
C ILE A 97 1.40 -0.76 9.52
N SER A 98 2.64 -0.72 10.03
CA SER A 98 3.11 -1.60 11.10
C SER A 98 2.28 -1.46 12.38
N GLN A 99 1.83 -0.24 12.71
CA GLN A 99 0.96 0.02 13.86
C GLN A 99 -0.42 -0.65 13.78
N LEU A 100 -0.85 -1.14 12.61
CA LEU A 100 -2.13 -1.86 12.45
C LEU A 100 -2.02 -3.36 12.78
N GLN A 101 -0.79 -3.87 12.92
CA GLN A 101 -0.51 -5.29 13.16
C GLN A 101 -0.03 -5.57 14.59
N GLY A 102 0.20 -4.53 15.39
CA GLY A 102 0.52 -4.61 16.82
C GLY A 102 -0.70 -4.69 17.71
#